data_AF-A0A9P7H5Q6-F1
#
_entry.id   AF-A0A9P7H5Q6-F1
#
_cell.length_a   1.000
_cell.length_b   1.000
_cell.length_c   1.000
_cell.angle_alpha   90.00
_cell.angle_beta   90.00
_cell.angle_gamma   90.00
#
_symmetry.space_group_name_H-M   'P 1'
#
loop_
_entity.id
_entity.type
_entity.pdbx_description
1 polymer ?
#
loop_
_entity_poly.entity_id
_entity_poly.type
_entity_poly.pdbx_seq_one_letter_code
_entity_poly.pdbx_strand_id
1 'polypeptide(L)'
;MSENKAWPSSHPEIGVRTVSTLNNLAKNSEQVFSKPNELFEIEVAEIGSQGTEEACLKGENQLQEHLSVYHDHLEPSKYDQGRTKNNYRASFFLLEPMYSWSHLPVTHNGAIKLLSALQVFPEIHRYITAFSEKRFPRDEGFGGFDSHITMNGYGTWMEFDWTHIHATCFGSVDGNVRCLINYLDEEITAVFKRVIMAGVEPNKLNEFDALHSTASDLKSLQYLSDQVRRVINLIQLNKLTLEVFQERIRHLESITPLASSQANSLRVFLTKLSQFQKEHEFSLVNASAVLERAKATSEQLRDTVSVRNGEFNKTSTEMTSRNTTAIVDLSHKSGREAHVVKTLTVLALVYVPASYVADFLQMGFVSIKQETPMQWSATADLKIYAVLAIPLITFTMLIYAFVELAHRSKNNQQGLNGSHNV
;
A
#
# COMPACT_ATOMS: atom_id res chain seq x y z
N MET A 1 -3.42 37.09 24.92
CA MET A 1 -1.97 36.97 25.16
C MET A 1 -1.61 35.51 24.96
N SER A 2 -1.23 35.13 23.73
CA SER A 2 -0.83 33.76 23.39
C SER A 2 0.69 33.70 23.34
N GLU A 3 1.28 32.83 24.16
CA GLU A 3 2.71 32.56 24.19
C GLU A 3 3.19 32.06 22.81
N ASN A 4 4.03 32.87 22.17
CA ASN A 4 4.88 32.46 21.08
C ASN A 4 5.83 31.37 21.61
N LYS A 5 5.60 30.11 21.23
CA LYS A 5 6.62 29.06 21.37
C LYS A 5 7.79 29.42 20.46
N ALA A 6 8.82 30.02 21.05
CA ALA A 6 10.09 30.23 20.41
C ALA A 6 10.65 28.90 19.90
N TRP A 7 11.17 28.93 18.68
CA TRP A 7 11.95 27.85 18.10
C TRP A 7 13.16 27.52 18.99
N PRO A 8 13.55 26.24 19.12
CA PRO A 8 14.68 25.88 19.96
C PRO A 8 16.00 26.26 19.26
N SER A 9 16.60 27.37 19.68
CA SER A 9 18.06 27.60 19.72
C SER A 9 18.41 27.77 21.20
N SER A 10 19.42 27.16 21.81
CA SER A 10 20.81 27.10 21.38
C SER A 10 21.56 26.19 22.36
N HIS A 11 22.09 25.06 21.90
CA HIS A 11 23.20 24.37 22.57
C HIS A 11 24.14 23.78 21.52
N PRO A 12 25.47 23.84 21.72
CA PRO A 12 26.46 23.36 20.76
C PRO A 12 26.73 21.86 20.96
N GLU A 13 25.70 21.08 21.24
CA GLU A 13 25.80 19.63 21.04
C GLU A 13 25.65 19.39 19.54
N ILE A 14 26.61 18.67 18.95
CA ILE A 14 26.61 18.25 17.55
C ILE A 14 25.20 17.72 17.24
N GLY A 15 24.38 18.54 16.60
CA GLY A 15 22.96 18.25 16.48
C GLY A 15 22.80 16.93 15.73
N VAL A 16 21.77 16.16 16.07
CA VAL A 16 21.39 14.93 15.34
C VAL A 16 21.36 15.17 13.82
N ARG A 17 21.06 16.41 13.41
CA ARG A 17 21.13 16.92 12.03
C ARG A 17 22.55 16.90 11.46
N THR A 18 23.55 17.43 12.15
CA THR A 18 24.96 17.43 11.73
C THR A 18 25.52 16.01 11.58
N VAL A 19 25.13 15.09 12.48
CA VAL A 19 25.51 13.67 12.38
C VAL A 19 24.87 13.00 11.15
N SER A 20 23.59 13.27 10.86
CA SER A 20 22.95 12.77 9.63
C SER A 20 23.55 13.38 8.36
N THR A 21 23.93 14.65 8.40
CA THR A 21 24.65 15.36 7.33
C THR A 21 25.97 14.68 7.03
N LEU A 22 26.80 14.44 8.05
CA LEU A 22 28.11 13.78 7.92
C LEU A 22 27.97 12.37 7.33
N ASN A 23 27.01 11.57 7.80
CA ASN A 23 26.82 10.19 7.33
C ASN A 23 26.31 10.09 5.89
N ASN A 24 25.44 11.01 5.46
CA ASN A 24 24.91 11.01 4.10
C ASN A 24 25.95 11.53 3.09
N LEU A 25 26.73 12.55 3.46
CA LEU A 25 27.80 13.05 2.62
C LEU A 25 28.93 12.01 2.47
N ALA A 26 29.32 11.32 3.56
CA ALA A 26 30.44 10.39 3.57
C ALA A 26 30.29 9.17 2.64
N LYS A 27 29.06 8.76 2.29
CA LYS A 27 28.84 7.58 1.45
C LYS A 27 29.15 7.79 -0.03
N ASN A 28 29.11 9.04 -0.52
CA ASN A 28 29.29 9.38 -1.95
C ASN A 28 30.19 10.62 -2.16
N SER A 29 30.89 11.11 -1.13
CA SER A 29 31.59 12.39 -1.15
C SER A 29 32.79 12.45 -2.09
N GLU A 30 33.50 11.35 -2.28
CA GLU A 30 34.74 11.33 -3.08
C GLU A 30 34.50 11.62 -4.56
N GLN A 31 33.27 11.43 -5.06
CA GLN A 31 32.91 11.72 -6.44
C GLN A 31 32.43 13.16 -6.63
N VAL A 32 31.86 13.80 -5.60
CA VAL A 32 31.19 15.10 -5.74
C VAL A 32 32.12 16.29 -5.54
N PHE A 33 33.09 16.17 -4.63
CA PHE A 33 33.94 17.28 -4.18
C PHE A 33 35.35 17.16 -4.74
N SER A 34 36.02 18.30 -4.97
CA SER A 34 37.43 18.32 -5.36
C SER A 34 38.31 17.61 -4.33
N LYS A 35 39.34 16.90 -4.81
CA LYS A 35 40.38 16.34 -3.92
C LYS A 35 41.16 17.45 -3.23
N PRO A 36 41.84 17.18 -2.09
CA PRO A 36 42.59 18.20 -1.35
C PRO A 36 43.64 18.98 -2.15
N ASN A 37 44.12 18.42 -3.26
CA ASN A 37 45.13 19.04 -4.14
C ASN A 37 44.56 19.52 -5.49
N GLU A 38 43.24 19.43 -5.68
CA GLU A 38 42.55 19.91 -6.88
C GLU A 38 42.04 21.34 -6.70
N LEU A 39 41.38 21.89 -7.73
CA LEU A 39 40.87 23.25 -7.74
C LEU A 39 39.90 23.49 -6.56
N PHE A 40 40.25 24.44 -5.70
CA PHE A 40 39.39 25.01 -4.67
C PHE A 40 39.19 26.47 -5.01
N GLU A 41 37.98 26.85 -5.39
CA GLU A 41 37.62 28.21 -5.76
C GLU A 41 36.16 28.44 -5.40
N ILE A 42 35.93 29.30 -4.41
CA ILE A 42 34.60 29.71 -3.99
C ILE A 42 34.54 31.23 -4.09
N GLU A 43 33.63 31.74 -4.88
CA GLU A 43 33.34 33.16 -4.90
C GLU A 43 32.34 33.50 -3.81
N VAL A 44 32.61 34.57 -3.08
CA VAL A 44 31.79 35.00 -1.96
C VAL A 44 31.45 36.47 -2.10
N ALA A 45 30.17 36.80 -1.90
CA ALA A 45 29.70 38.16 -1.82
C ALA A 45 29.01 38.40 -0.47
N GLU A 46 29.52 39.37 0.28
CA GLU A 46 28.99 39.80 1.56
C GLU A 46 28.22 41.11 1.40
N ILE A 47 26.93 41.09 1.70
CA ILE A 47 26.08 42.28 1.62
C ILE A 47 26.07 42.96 2.98
N GLY A 48 26.75 44.10 3.08
CA GLY A 48 26.78 44.95 4.28
C GLY A 48 26.05 46.28 4.10
N SER A 49 26.02 47.08 5.16
CA SER A 49 25.46 48.43 5.13
C SER A 49 26.25 49.42 4.26
N GLN A 50 27.48 49.08 3.90
CA GLN A 50 28.36 49.88 3.04
C GLN A 50 28.38 49.41 1.57
N GLY A 51 27.59 48.38 1.23
CA GLY A 51 27.56 47.78 -0.11
C GLY A 51 27.93 46.30 -0.10
N THR A 52 28.25 45.77 -1.28
CA THR A 52 28.68 44.38 -1.48
C THR A 52 30.19 44.29 -1.44
N GLU A 53 30.73 43.46 -0.56
CA GLU A 53 32.15 43.09 -0.52
C GLU A 53 32.33 41.73 -1.21
N GLU A 54 33.13 41.67 -2.27
CA GLU A 54 33.40 40.43 -3.01
C GLU A 54 34.78 39.85 -2.65
N ALA A 55 34.86 38.54 -2.51
CA ALA A 55 36.09 37.80 -2.23
C ALA A 55 36.13 36.48 -3.01
N CYS A 56 37.34 36.07 -3.43
CA CYS A 56 37.58 34.78 -4.06
C CYS A 56 38.44 33.91 -3.13
N LEU A 57 37.86 32.83 -2.62
CA LEU A 57 38.49 31.91 -1.67
C LEU A 57 39.15 30.76 -2.44
N LYS A 58 40.48 30.72 -2.42
CA LYS A 58 41.31 29.74 -3.15
C LYS A 58 41.80 28.57 -2.31
N GLY A 59 41.32 28.46 -1.08
CA GLY A 59 41.69 27.34 -0.20
C GLY A 59 40.87 27.28 1.07
N GLU A 60 40.92 26.11 1.71
CA GLU A 60 40.12 25.82 2.91
C GLU A 60 40.48 26.71 4.11
N ASN A 61 41.74 27.16 4.22
CA ASN A 61 42.16 28.11 5.25
C ASN A 61 41.49 29.48 5.07
N GLN A 62 41.36 29.95 3.83
CA GLN A 62 40.69 31.21 3.53
C GLN A 62 39.19 31.10 3.78
N LEU A 63 38.58 29.95 3.44
CA LEU A 63 37.19 29.68 3.79
C LEU A 63 36.98 29.67 5.30
N GLN A 64 37.85 29.00 6.07
CA GLN A 64 37.75 28.97 7.52
C GLN A 64 37.87 30.38 8.12
N GLU A 65 38.84 31.16 7.66
CA GLU A 65 39.03 32.55 8.08
C GLU A 65 37.79 33.39 7.75
N HIS A 66 37.29 33.30 6.52
CA HIS A 66 36.07 34.00 6.10
C HIS A 66 34.87 33.64 6.96
N LEU A 67 34.62 32.34 7.17
CA LEU A 67 33.54 31.88 8.05
C LEU A 67 33.73 32.36 9.50
N SER A 68 34.96 32.43 10.02
CA SER A 68 35.19 32.95 11.37
C SER A 68 34.94 34.46 11.51
N VAL A 69 35.12 35.23 10.42
CA VAL A 69 34.88 36.68 10.43
C VAL A 69 33.38 36.98 10.29
N TYR A 70 32.69 36.26 9.41
CA TYR A 70 31.32 36.59 9.00
C TYR A 70 30.24 35.69 9.62
N HIS A 71 30.59 34.46 10.02
CA HIS A 71 29.64 33.42 10.42
C HIS A 71 29.92 32.75 11.78
N ASP A 72 31.02 33.07 12.46
CA ASP A 72 31.22 32.56 13.82
C ASP A 72 30.16 33.18 14.74
N HIS A 73 29.19 32.36 15.11
CA HIS A 73 28.31 32.58 16.23
C HIS A 73 29.09 32.41 17.54
N LEU A 74 30.18 33.14 17.73
CA LEU A 74 30.71 33.35 19.06
C LEU A 74 29.61 34.07 19.83
N GLU A 75 29.09 33.40 20.87
CA GLU A 75 28.15 33.99 21.79
C GLU A 75 28.61 35.41 22.11
N PRO A 76 27.72 36.41 22.06
CA PRO A 76 28.09 37.78 22.32
C PRO A 76 28.79 37.82 23.67
N SER A 77 30.12 37.99 23.65
CA SER A 77 30.89 38.05 24.87
C SER A 77 30.29 39.18 25.70
N LYS A 78 30.00 38.90 26.97
CA LYS A 78 29.32 39.84 27.88
C LYS A 78 30.06 41.18 28.09
N TYR A 79 31.20 41.38 27.42
CA TYR A 79 32.07 42.53 27.58
C TYR A 79 32.12 43.50 26.40
N ASP A 80 31.44 43.25 25.28
CA ASP A 80 31.45 44.18 24.14
C ASP A 80 30.15 45.01 24.06
N GLN A 81 30.00 45.97 24.98
CA GLN A 81 28.90 46.94 25.00
C GLN A 81 29.12 48.16 24.07
N GLY A 82 30.18 48.16 23.24
CA GLY A 82 30.54 49.31 22.40
C GLY A 82 30.36 49.13 20.89
N ARG A 83 30.32 47.90 20.38
CA ARG A 83 30.16 47.64 18.94
C ARG A 83 28.69 47.58 18.57
N THR A 84 28.26 48.57 17.79
CA THR A 84 26.91 48.70 17.22
C THR A 84 26.41 47.38 16.65
N LYS A 85 25.40 46.83 17.33
CA LYS A 85 24.61 45.66 16.94
C LYS A 85 24.02 45.82 15.54
N ASN A 86 24.06 44.70 14.82
CA ASN A 86 23.20 44.33 13.70
C ASN A 86 23.44 45.06 12.36
N ASN A 87 24.56 44.73 11.71
CA ASN A 87 24.51 44.61 10.26
C ASN A 87 24.05 43.18 9.96
N TYR A 88 22.79 43.01 9.55
CA TYR A 88 22.39 41.80 8.84
C TYR A 88 23.27 41.71 7.60
N ARG A 89 24.24 40.79 7.64
CA ARG A 89 25.07 40.48 6.48
C ARG A 89 24.49 39.25 5.81
N ALA A 90 24.06 39.43 4.57
CA ALA A 90 23.68 38.30 3.72
C ALA A 90 24.93 37.87 2.97
N SER A 91 25.25 36.59 3.06
CA SER A 91 26.45 36.02 2.46
C SER A 91 26.04 35.08 1.33
N PHE A 92 26.58 35.31 0.14
CA PHE A 92 26.33 34.51 -1.04
C PHE A 92 27.60 33.74 -1.36
N PHE A 93 27.49 32.42 -1.45
CA PHE A 93 28.59 31.54 -1.83
C PHE A 93 28.26 30.92 -3.16
N LEU A 94 29.08 31.20 -4.17
CA LEU A 94 28.97 30.61 -5.50
C LEU A 94 30.03 29.52 -5.64
N LEU A 95 29.56 28.32 -5.92
CA LEU A 95 30.39 27.16 -6.25
C LEU A 95 30.11 26.83 -7.72
N GLU A 96 31.03 27.23 -8.60
CA GLU A 96 30.86 27.05 -10.04
C GLU A 96 31.65 25.82 -10.53
N PRO A 97 30.99 24.65 -10.69
CA PRO A 97 31.65 23.52 -11.31
C PRO A 97 31.90 23.78 -12.80
N MET A 98 33.03 23.32 -13.33
CA MET A 98 33.38 23.46 -14.74
C MET A 98 32.34 22.79 -15.68
N TYR A 99 31.71 21.70 -15.23
CA TYR A 99 30.61 21.01 -15.91
C TYR A 99 29.58 20.51 -14.89
N SER A 100 28.34 20.25 -15.31
CA SER A 100 27.30 19.69 -14.42
C SER A 100 27.69 18.33 -13.79
N TRP A 101 28.59 17.58 -14.44
CA TRP A 101 29.18 16.33 -13.95
C TRP A 101 30.62 16.49 -13.44
N SER A 102 31.18 17.70 -13.32
CA SER A 102 32.50 17.86 -12.68
C SER A 102 32.39 17.88 -11.16
N HIS A 103 33.53 17.75 -10.50
CA HIS A 103 33.64 18.01 -9.07
C HIS A 103 33.23 19.47 -8.77
N LEU A 104 32.59 19.69 -7.63
CA LEU A 104 32.40 21.02 -7.06
C LEU A 104 33.77 21.57 -6.63
N PRO A 105 34.07 22.86 -6.86
CA PRO A 105 35.37 23.48 -6.58
C PRO A 105 35.60 23.74 -5.08
N VAL A 106 35.29 22.76 -4.24
CA VAL A 106 35.44 22.78 -2.79
C VAL A 106 35.81 21.37 -2.31
N THR A 107 36.69 21.28 -1.32
CA THR A 107 36.99 19.99 -0.68
C THR A 107 35.79 19.49 0.11
N HIS A 108 35.71 18.17 0.32
CA HIS A 108 34.69 17.59 1.20
C HIS A 108 34.64 18.26 2.58
N ASN A 109 35.81 18.51 3.19
CA ASN A 109 35.90 19.16 4.50
C ASN A 109 35.48 20.64 4.44
N GLY A 110 35.88 21.34 3.37
CA GLY A 110 35.43 22.71 3.11
C GLY A 110 33.90 22.81 2.96
N ALA A 111 33.28 21.88 2.23
CA ALA A 111 31.83 21.82 2.07
C ALA A 111 31.12 21.56 3.40
N ILE A 112 31.62 20.65 4.23
CA ILE A 112 31.06 20.41 5.57
C ILE A 112 31.12 21.67 6.42
N LYS A 113 32.27 22.36 6.43
CA LYS A 113 32.45 23.62 7.17
C LYS A 113 31.48 24.70 6.70
N LEU A 114 31.41 24.91 5.39
CA LEU A 114 30.52 25.89 4.76
C LEU A 114 29.04 25.61 5.09
N LEU A 115 28.57 24.40 4.82
CA LEU A 115 27.17 24.01 5.03
C LEU A 115 26.78 24.05 6.52
N SER A 116 27.74 23.73 7.40
CA SER A 116 27.54 23.82 8.86
C SER A 116 27.43 25.27 9.32
N ALA A 117 28.30 26.15 8.84
CA ALA A 117 28.25 27.57 9.15
C ALA A 117 26.97 28.25 8.65
N LEU A 118 26.48 27.84 7.47
CA LEU A 118 25.25 28.34 6.88
C LEU A 118 23.98 27.70 7.44
N GLN A 119 24.09 26.73 8.35
CA GLN A 119 22.95 25.97 8.92
C GLN A 119 22.02 25.39 7.85
N VAL A 120 22.61 24.89 6.75
CA VAL A 120 21.84 24.42 5.59
C VAL A 120 20.97 23.22 5.97
N PHE A 121 19.74 23.19 5.44
CA PHE A 121 18.81 22.10 5.70
C PHE A 121 19.38 20.75 5.20
N PRO A 122 19.40 19.68 6.02
CA PRO A 122 20.09 18.43 5.66
C PRO A 122 19.64 17.77 4.35
N GLU A 123 18.40 17.99 3.91
CA GLU A 123 17.93 17.42 2.62
C GLU A 123 18.66 18.02 1.41
N ILE A 124 19.26 19.22 1.52
CA ILE A 124 20.08 19.80 0.44
C ILE A 124 21.25 18.88 0.06
N HIS A 125 21.79 18.12 1.01
CA HIS A 125 22.86 17.16 0.74
C HIS A 125 22.48 16.10 -0.29
N ARG A 126 21.21 15.67 -0.30
CA ARG A 126 20.71 14.69 -1.26
C ARG A 126 20.73 15.22 -2.69
N TYR A 127 20.55 16.53 -2.85
CA TYR A 127 20.63 17.20 -4.16
C TYR A 127 22.09 17.48 -4.54
N ILE A 128 22.96 17.80 -3.58
CA ILE A 128 24.40 17.95 -3.82
C ILE A 128 25.01 16.63 -4.35
N THR A 129 24.56 15.48 -3.86
CA THR A 129 25.00 14.18 -4.37
C THR A 129 24.53 13.85 -5.78
N ALA A 130 23.64 14.64 -6.38
CA ALA A 130 23.23 14.49 -7.78
C ALA A 130 24.22 15.12 -8.77
N PHE A 131 25.12 15.99 -8.30
CA PHE A 131 26.24 16.49 -9.09
C PHE A 131 27.30 15.41 -9.26
N SER A 132 28.19 15.55 -10.23
CA SER A 132 29.33 14.65 -10.53
C SER A 132 29.04 13.28 -11.17
N GLU A 133 27.77 12.92 -11.40
CA GLU A 133 27.42 11.65 -12.07
C GLU A 133 27.04 11.88 -13.53
N LYS A 134 27.94 11.56 -14.46
CA LYS A 134 27.61 11.55 -15.90
C LYS A 134 26.75 10.33 -16.22
N ARG A 135 25.43 10.46 -16.12
CA ARG A 135 24.49 9.37 -16.40
C ARG A 135 24.20 9.16 -17.88
N PHE A 136 24.40 10.18 -18.73
CA PHE A 136 24.14 10.07 -20.16
C PHE A 136 25.30 10.55 -21.05
N PRO A 137 25.53 9.94 -22.22
CA PRO A 137 26.56 10.36 -23.17
C PRO A 137 26.35 11.78 -23.75
N ARG A 138 25.11 12.29 -23.70
CA ARG A 138 24.68 13.59 -24.26
C ARG A 138 24.46 14.68 -23.20
N ASP A 139 24.77 14.42 -21.93
CA ASP A 139 24.89 15.51 -20.97
C ASP A 139 26.15 16.30 -21.37
N GLU A 140 25.99 17.23 -22.30
CA GLU A 140 26.89 18.38 -22.54
C GLU A 140 26.22 19.67 -22.06
N GLY A 141 25.13 19.55 -21.29
CA GLY A 141 24.47 20.68 -20.66
C GLY A 141 25.43 21.35 -19.69
N PHE A 142 25.84 22.56 -20.05
CA PHE A 142 26.48 23.52 -19.15
C PHE A 142 25.70 23.56 -17.82
N GLY A 143 26.45 23.74 -16.73
CA GLY A 143 26.01 23.65 -15.34
C GLY A 143 24.62 24.25 -15.06
N GLY A 144 23.96 23.70 -14.05
CA GLY A 144 22.63 24.11 -13.64
C GLY A 144 22.47 25.63 -13.46
N PHE A 145 21.24 26.08 -13.71
CA PHE A 145 20.80 27.48 -13.70
C PHE A 145 21.64 28.38 -14.62
N ASP A 146 21.16 28.57 -15.85
CA ASP A 146 21.61 29.62 -16.77
C ASP A 146 21.19 31.00 -16.20
N SER A 147 21.79 31.44 -15.09
CA SER A 147 21.63 32.82 -14.67
C SER A 147 22.36 33.68 -15.68
N HIS A 148 21.65 34.65 -16.25
CA HIS A 148 22.19 35.58 -17.23
C HIS A 148 23.19 36.52 -16.52
N ILE A 149 24.42 36.04 -16.31
CA ILE A 149 25.50 36.79 -15.68
C ILE A 149 26.07 37.72 -16.75
N THR A 150 25.88 39.02 -16.60
CA THR A 150 26.56 40.00 -17.45
C THR A 150 27.89 40.37 -16.79
N MET A 151 28.98 39.95 -17.42
CA MET A 151 30.32 40.42 -17.06
C MET A 151 30.65 41.67 -17.88
N ASN A 152 31.31 42.65 -17.25
CA ASN A 152 31.89 43.76 -18.01
C ASN A 152 33.10 43.26 -18.83
N GLY A 153 33.62 44.11 -19.73
CA GLY A 153 34.81 43.78 -20.54
C GLY A 153 36.10 43.53 -19.75
N TYR A 154 36.07 43.66 -18.43
CA TYR A 154 37.18 43.42 -17.49
C TYR A 154 36.98 42.16 -16.63
N GLY A 155 35.91 41.38 -16.87
CA GLY A 155 35.60 40.17 -16.10
C GLY A 155 35.03 40.42 -14.71
N THR A 156 34.54 41.63 -14.42
CA THR A 156 33.86 41.97 -13.16
C THR A 156 32.34 41.82 -13.31
N TRP A 157 31.69 41.28 -12.27
CA TRP A 157 30.24 41.07 -12.16
C TRP A 157 29.49 42.42 -12.26
N MET A 158 28.54 42.54 -13.19
CA MET A 158 27.70 43.76 -13.28
C MET A 158 26.32 43.61 -12.66
N GLU A 159 25.64 42.47 -12.82
CA GLU A 159 24.28 42.29 -12.29
C GLU A 159 23.92 40.80 -12.17
N PHE A 160 23.46 40.38 -10.99
CA PHE A 160 22.88 39.05 -10.76
C PHE A 160 21.35 39.14 -10.81
N ASP A 161 20.75 38.60 -11.88
CA ASP A 161 19.29 38.56 -12.00
C ASP A 161 18.70 37.37 -11.22
N TRP A 162 18.45 37.60 -9.93
CA TRP A 162 17.80 36.64 -9.04
C TRP A 162 16.46 36.13 -9.59
N THR A 163 15.76 36.93 -10.41
CA THR A 163 14.44 36.55 -10.93
C THR A 163 14.51 35.31 -11.83
N HIS A 164 15.61 35.11 -12.55
CA HIS A 164 15.81 33.95 -13.42
C HIS A 164 15.89 32.64 -12.62
N ILE A 165 16.61 32.65 -11.51
CA ILE A 165 16.78 31.47 -10.65
C ILE A 165 15.44 31.07 -10.05
N HIS A 166 14.70 32.03 -9.49
CA HIS A 166 13.39 31.75 -8.94
C HIS A 166 12.43 31.25 -10.03
N ALA A 167 12.47 31.84 -11.23
CA ALA A 167 11.63 31.38 -12.35
C ALA A 167 11.95 29.93 -12.74
N THR A 168 13.23 29.58 -12.79
CA THR A 168 13.68 28.22 -13.13
C THR A 168 13.30 27.21 -12.04
N CYS A 169 13.48 27.58 -10.76
CA CYS A 169 13.05 26.76 -9.63
C CYS A 169 11.55 26.46 -9.69
N PHE A 170 10.71 27.48 -9.85
CA PHE A 170 9.26 27.29 -9.93
C PHE A 170 8.86 26.48 -11.18
N GLY A 171 9.45 26.76 -12.34
CA GLY A 171 9.17 26.01 -13.57
C GLY A 171 9.58 24.53 -13.50
N SER A 172 10.66 24.19 -12.77
CA SER A 172 11.08 22.79 -12.61
C SER A 172 10.08 21.95 -11.82
N VAL A 173 9.37 22.57 -10.87
CA VAL A 173 8.35 21.89 -10.05
C VAL A 173 7.16 21.47 -10.91
N ASP A 174 6.73 22.32 -11.83
CA ASP A 174 5.58 22.06 -12.71
C ASP A 174 5.78 20.81 -13.59
N GLY A 175 6.98 20.65 -14.16
CA GLY A 175 7.32 19.48 -14.96
C GLY A 175 7.26 18.17 -14.17
N ASN A 176 7.82 18.17 -12.96
CA ASN A 176 7.84 17.00 -12.08
C ASN A 176 6.44 16.62 -11.58
N VAL A 177 5.64 17.62 -11.20
CA VAL A 177 4.26 17.40 -10.75
C VAL A 177 3.41 16.77 -11.86
N ARG A 178 3.54 17.26 -13.11
CA ARG A 178 2.81 16.70 -14.25
C ARG A 178 3.15 15.23 -14.50
N CYS A 179 4.44 14.89 -14.48
CA CYS A 179 4.89 13.50 -14.65
C CYS A 179 4.32 12.59 -13.54
N LEU A 180 4.33 13.07 -12.29
CA LEU A 180 3.78 12.31 -11.17
C LEU A 180 2.27 12.10 -11.28
N ILE A 181 1.50 13.12 -11.68
CA ILE A 181 0.05 12.99 -11.88
C ILE A 181 -0.24 11.96 -12.98
N ASN A 182 0.49 12.01 -14.10
CA ASN A 182 0.31 11.06 -15.19
C ASN A 182 0.62 9.62 -14.75
N TYR A 183 1.70 9.41 -14.00
CA TYR A 183 2.04 8.11 -13.42
C TYR A 183 0.91 7.59 -12.51
N LEU A 184 0.39 8.44 -11.61
CA LEU A 184 -0.70 8.06 -10.73
C LEU A 184 -1.97 7.68 -11.52
N ASP A 185 -2.24 8.41 -12.60
CA ASP A 185 -3.37 8.11 -13.47
C ASP A 185 -3.23 6.78 -14.22
N GLU A 186 -2.04 6.49 -14.73
CA GLU A 186 -1.72 5.22 -15.38
C GLU A 186 -1.89 4.04 -14.41
N GLU A 187 -1.41 4.17 -13.17
CA GLU A 187 -1.55 3.15 -12.14
C GLU A 187 -3.01 2.92 -11.74
N ILE A 188 -3.79 3.99 -11.56
CA ILE A 188 -5.23 3.89 -11.29
C ILE A 188 -5.94 3.21 -12.46
N THR A 189 -5.58 3.56 -13.70
CA THR A 189 -6.13 2.96 -14.92
C THR A 189 -5.77 1.47 -15.01
N ALA A 190 -4.56 1.09 -14.60
CA ALA A 190 -4.15 -0.32 -14.57
C ALA A 190 -4.98 -1.12 -13.57
N VAL A 191 -5.22 -0.59 -12.36
CA VAL A 191 -6.09 -1.25 -11.37
C VAL A 191 -7.52 -1.33 -11.90
N PHE A 192 -8.06 -0.25 -12.48
CA PHE A 192 -9.39 -0.23 -13.07
C PHE A 192 -9.58 -1.30 -14.15
N LYS A 193 -8.61 -1.46 -15.06
CA LYS A 193 -8.62 -2.51 -16.09
C LYS A 193 -8.67 -3.90 -15.47
N ARG A 194 -7.87 -4.17 -14.42
CA ARG A 194 -7.92 -5.45 -13.70
C ARG A 194 -9.29 -5.71 -13.07
N VAL A 195 -9.87 -4.70 -12.44
CA VAL A 195 -11.20 -4.77 -11.81
C VAL A 195 -12.29 -5.11 -12.83
N ILE A 196 -12.31 -4.43 -13.98
CA ILE A 196 -13.30 -4.70 -15.03
C ILE A 196 -13.13 -6.11 -15.59
N MET A 197 -11.90 -6.52 -15.92
CA MET A 197 -11.66 -7.83 -16.51
C MET A 197 -12.01 -8.97 -15.54
N ALA A 198 -11.80 -8.77 -14.23
CA ALA A 198 -12.20 -9.72 -13.19
C ALA A 198 -13.71 -9.84 -13.01
N GLY A 199 -14.52 -8.92 -13.54
CA GLY A 199 -15.98 -8.93 -13.44
C GLY A 199 -16.70 -9.78 -14.51
N VAL A 200 -16.00 -10.24 -15.55
CA VAL A 200 -16.65 -10.76 -16.79
C VAL A 200 -16.81 -12.29 -16.85
N GLU A 201 -16.23 -13.08 -15.93
CA GLU A 201 -16.28 -14.56 -16.02
C GLU A 201 -17.17 -15.23 -14.96
N PRO A 202 -18.48 -15.42 -15.23
CA PRO A 202 -19.40 -16.12 -14.32
C PRO A 202 -19.10 -17.64 -14.19
N ASN A 203 -18.30 -18.22 -15.10
CA ASN A 203 -18.06 -19.67 -15.13
C ASN A 203 -16.84 -20.12 -14.29
N LYS A 204 -16.11 -19.20 -13.64
CA LYS A 204 -14.92 -19.50 -12.80
C LYS A 204 -15.09 -19.05 -11.34
N LEU A 205 -16.30 -19.17 -10.79
CA LEU A 205 -16.67 -18.75 -9.43
C LEU A 205 -15.93 -19.45 -8.26
N ASN A 206 -15.00 -20.37 -8.52
CA ASN A 206 -14.33 -21.18 -7.49
C ASN A 206 -12.89 -20.77 -7.15
N GLU A 207 -12.34 -19.70 -7.71
CA GLU A 207 -11.01 -19.24 -7.30
C GLU A 207 -11.09 -18.31 -6.08
N PHE A 208 -10.82 -18.86 -4.91
CA PHE A 208 -10.54 -18.14 -3.66
C PHE A 208 -9.50 -17.01 -3.85
N ASP A 209 -8.65 -17.10 -4.89
CA ASP A 209 -7.70 -16.07 -5.31
C ASP A 209 -8.36 -14.74 -5.72
N ALA A 210 -9.61 -14.75 -6.20
CA ALA A 210 -10.31 -13.55 -6.64
C ALA A 210 -10.65 -12.60 -5.48
N LEU A 211 -10.93 -13.13 -4.28
CA LEU A 211 -11.30 -12.33 -3.11
C LEU A 211 -10.07 -11.68 -2.48
N HIS A 212 -8.95 -12.42 -2.41
CA HIS A 212 -7.65 -11.88 -2.01
C HIS A 212 -7.14 -10.83 -3.00
N SER A 213 -7.26 -11.08 -4.32
CA SER A 213 -6.90 -10.12 -5.37
C SER A 213 -7.72 -8.84 -5.25
N THR A 214 -9.04 -8.95 -5.04
CA THR A 214 -9.92 -7.79 -4.92
C THR A 214 -9.60 -6.94 -3.68
N ALA A 215 -9.33 -7.58 -2.54
CA ALA A 215 -8.89 -6.88 -1.33
C ALA A 215 -7.54 -6.17 -1.54
N SER A 216 -6.63 -6.78 -2.30
CA SER A 216 -5.35 -6.17 -2.69
C SER A 216 -5.53 -4.96 -3.62
N ASP A 217 -6.42 -5.06 -4.61
CA ASP A 217 -6.73 -3.96 -5.53
C ASP A 217 -7.39 -2.78 -4.79
N LEU A 218 -8.27 -3.04 -3.81
CA LEU A 218 -8.86 -2.01 -2.96
C LEU A 218 -7.80 -1.29 -2.11
N LYS A 219 -6.88 -2.04 -1.49
CA LYS A 219 -5.74 -1.46 -0.74
C LYS A 219 -4.86 -0.61 -1.66
N SER A 220 -4.61 -1.07 -2.88
CA SER A 220 -3.80 -0.37 -3.87
C SER A 220 -4.46 0.94 -4.31
N LEU A 221 -5.76 0.93 -4.61
CA LEU A 221 -6.53 2.14 -4.93
C LEU A 221 -6.54 3.13 -3.78
N GLN A 222 -6.68 2.66 -2.54
CA GLN A 222 -6.66 3.54 -1.38
C GLN A 222 -5.29 4.19 -1.19
N TYR A 223 -4.21 3.42 -1.35
CA TYR A 223 -2.85 3.97 -1.35
C TYR A 223 -2.65 5.01 -2.46
N LEU A 224 -3.05 4.71 -3.71
CA LEU A 224 -2.94 5.64 -4.84
C LEU A 224 -3.76 6.92 -4.61
N SER A 225 -5.00 6.79 -4.11
CA SER A 225 -5.84 7.93 -3.73
C SER A 225 -5.16 8.81 -2.68
N ASP A 226 -4.53 8.23 -1.66
CA ASP A 226 -3.81 8.99 -0.65
C ASP A 226 -2.56 9.68 -1.22
N GLN A 227 -1.86 9.07 -2.18
CA GLN A 227 -0.76 9.74 -2.89
C GLN A 227 -1.27 10.93 -3.71
N VAL A 228 -2.37 10.78 -4.46
CA VAL A 228 -2.96 11.88 -5.22
C VAL A 228 -3.37 13.03 -4.29
N ARG A 229 -3.96 12.74 -3.12
CA ARG A 229 -4.28 13.77 -2.11
C ARG A 229 -3.05 14.53 -1.61
N ARG A 230 -1.92 13.83 -1.39
CA ARG A 230 -0.66 14.50 -1.00
C ARG A 230 -0.18 15.43 -2.11
N VAL A 231 -0.25 15.01 -3.36
CA VAL A 231 0.10 15.84 -4.52
C VAL A 231 -0.81 17.08 -4.61
N ILE A 232 -2.13 16.91 -4.44
CA ILE A 232 -3.07 18.04 -4.40
C ILE A 232 -2.69 19.04 -3.30
N ASN A 233 -2.42 18.56 -2.09
CA ASN A 233 -2.02 19.43 -0.97
C ASN A 233 -0.70 20.18 -1.26
N LEU A 234 0.27 19.52 -1.89
CA LEU A 234 1.52 20.16 -2.32
C LEU A 234 1.28 21.25 -3.37
N ILE A 235 0.45 20.98 -4.37
CA ILE A 235 0.11 21.97 -5.41
C ILE A 235 -0.61 23.18 -4.79
N GLN A 236 -1.53 22.95 -3.84
CA GLN A 236 -2.22 24.03 -3.12
C GLN A 236 -1.24 24.88 -2.31
N LEU A 237 -0.29 24.25 -1.60
CA LEU A 237 0.72 24.96 -0.83
C LEU A 237 1.66 25.78 -1.73
N ASN A 238 2.07 25.22 -2.86
CA ASN A 238 2.89 25.92 -3.84
C ASN A 238 2.14 27.13 -4.43
N LYS A 239 0.85 26.98 -4.75
CA LYS A 239 0.00 28.08 -5.21
C LYS A 239 -0.05 29.22 -4.18
N LEU A 240 -0.30 28.90 -2.91
CA LEU A 240 -0.31 29.89 -1.84
C LEU A 240 1.06 30.57 -1.68
N THR A 241 2.14 29.80 -1.80
CA THR A 241 3.52 30.32 -1.75
C THR A 241 3.77 31.31 -2.89
N LEU A 242 3.36 30.97 -4.11
CA LEU A 242 3.46 31.86 -5.27
C LEU A 242 2.63 33.14 -5.08
N GLU A 243 1.43 33.04 -4.50
CA GLU A 243 0.57 34.20 -4.22
C GLU A 243 1.23 35.17 -3.23
N VAL A 244 1.71 34.66 -2.09
CA VAL A 244 2.44 35.46 -1.09
C VAL A 244 3.70 36.05 -1.71
N PHE A 245 4.43 35.28 -2.51
CA PHE A 245 5.66 35.74 -3.16
C PHE A 245 5.38 36.87 -4.16
N GLN A 246 4.35 36.74 -4.99
CA GLN A 246 3.91 37.80 -5.90
C GLN A 246 3.49 39.08 -5.15
N GLU A 247 2.74 38.94 -4.05
CA GLU A 247 2.32 40.08 -3.22
C GLU A 247 3.54 40.84 -2.67
N ARG A 248 4.54 40.11 -2.15
CA ARG A 248 5.78 40.70 -1.64
C ARG A 248 6.57 41.42 -2.72
N ILE A 249 6.64 40.85 -3.92
CA ILE A 249 7.33 41.49 -5.05
C ILE A 249 6.63 42.77 -5.49
N ARG A 250 5.29 42.77 -5.60
CA ARG A 250 4.53 43.99 -5.93
C ARG A 250 4.70 45.07 -4.87
N HIS A 251 4.80 44.70 -3.60
CA HIS A 251 5.10 45.64 -2.53
C HIS A 251 6.51 46.24 -2.67
N LEU A 252 7.52 45.44 -3.03
CA LEU A 252 8.87 45.95 -3.29
C LEU A 252 8.92 46.92 -4.47
N GLU A 253 8.15 46.66 -5.54
CA GLU A 253 7.99 47.56 -6.69
C GLU A 253 7.41 48.92 -6.27
N SER A 254 6.49 48.94 -5.30
CA SER A 254 5.86 50.19 -4.83
C SER A 254 6.77 51.09 -3.97
N ILE A 255 7.79 50.51 -3.32
CA ILE A 255 8.64 51.22 -2.35
C ILE A 255 9.95 51.71 -2.99
N THR A 256 10.45 51.00 -4.00
CA THR A 256 11.80 51.25 -4.53
C THR A 256 11.71 51.77 -5.96
N PRO A 257 12.22 52.99 -6.26
CA PRO A 257 12.35 53.44 -7.64
C PRO A 257 13.43 52.59 -8.34
N LEU A 258 13.00 51.50 -9.00
CA LEU A 258 13.88 50.60 -9.75
C LEU A 258 14.43 51.30 -11.00
N ALA A 259 15.69 51.02 -11.32
CA ALA A 259 16.26 51.36 -12.62
C ALA A 259 15.44 50.73 -13.77
N SER A 260 15.42 51.37 -14.95
CA SER A 260 14.57 50.97 -16.08
C SER A 260 14.86 49.56 -16.60
N SER A 261 16.10 49.04 -16.46
CA SER A 261 16.46 47.66 -16.78
C SER A 261 15.84 46.67 -15.79
N GLN A 262 16.02 46.90 -14.50
CA GLN A 262 15.54 46.02 -13.43
C GLN A 262 14.01 45.96 -13.35
N ALA A 263 13.34 47.10 -13.62
CA ALA A 263 11.87 47.15 -13.69
C ALA A 263 11.31 46.25 -14.82
N ASN A 264 12.02 46.14 -15.95
CA ASN A 264 11.61 45.25 -17.02
C ASN A 264 11.79 43.77 -16.65
N SER A 265 12.92 43.39 -16.05
CA SER A 265 13.16 42.01 -15.57
C SER A 265 12.12 41.58 -14.54
N LEU A 266 11.80 42.47 -13.58
CA LEU A 266 10.78 42.21 -12.56
C LEU A 266 9.39 42.00 -13.17
N ARG A 267 9.01 42.82 -14.16
CA ARG A 267 7.73 42.68 -14.87
C ARG A 267 7.63 41.38 -15.66
N VAL A 268 8.70 40.99 -16.36
CA VAL A 268 8.79 39.71 -17.05
C VAL A 268 8.66 38.57 -16.04
N PHE A 269 9.31 38.69 -14.88
CA PHE A 269 9.24 37.71 -13.82
C PHE A 269 7.85 37.56 -13.20
N LEU A 270 7.16 38.67 -12.88
CA LEU A 270 5.78 38.65 -12.41
C LEU A 270 4.82 38.01 -13.41
N THR A 271 5.07 38.22 -14.71
CA THR A 271 4.31 37.57 -15.79
C THR A 271 4.55 36.04 -15.77
N LYS A 272 5.81 35.60 -15.62
CA LYS A 272 6.15 34.17 -15.46
C LYS A 272 5.54 33.56 -14.20
N LEU A 273 5.59 34.25 -13.05
CA LEU A 273 4.95 33.77 -11.81
C LEU A 273 3.44 33.60 -11.99
N SER A 274 2.78 34.50 -12.72
CA SER A 274 1.36 34.38 -13.03
C SER A 274 1.08 33.19 -13.96
N GLN A 275 2.00 32.87 -14.86
CA GLN A 275 1.93 31.67 -15.69
C GLN A 275 2.07 30.40 -14.84
N PHE A 276 3.08 30.30 -13.98
CA PHE A 276 3.27 29.14 -13.09
C PHE A 276 2.05 28.91 -12.19
N GLN A 277 1.42 29.99 -11.70
CA GLN A 277 0.18 29.89 -10.91
C GLN A 277 -0.97 29.25 -11.71
N LYS A 278 -1.12 29.61 -13.00
CA LYS A 278 -2.10 28.97 -13.90
C LYS A 278 -1.75 27.51 -14.18
N GLU A 279 -0.48 27.18 -14.33
CA GLU A 279 -0.02 25.80 -14.53
C GLU A 279 -0.29 24.92 -13.28
N HIS A 280 -0.09 25.48 -12.08
CA HIS A 280 -0.48 24.84 -10.82
C HIS A 280 -1.99 24.64 -10.72
N GLU A 281 -2.80 25.63 -11.15
CA GLU A 281 -4.26 25.50 -11.18
C GLU A 281 -4.73 24.39 -12.13
N PHE A 282 -4.14 24.32 -13.33
CA PHE A 282 -4.40 23.22 -14.26
C PHE A 282 -4.01 21.86 -13.66
N SER A 283 -2.83 21.78 -13.04
CA SER A 283 -2.34 20.57 -12.39
C SER A 283 -3.24 20.14 -11.23
N LEU A 284 -3.80 21.08 -10.48
CA LEU A 284 -4.76 20.81 -9.40
C LEU A 284 -6.06 20.23 -9.93
N VAL A 285 -6.60 20.78 -11.03
CA VAL A 285 -7.79 20.24 -11.69
C VAL A 285 -7.52 18.82 -12.19
N ASN A 286 -6.36 18.59 -12.82
CA ASN A 286 -5.99 17.27 -13.32
C ASN A 286 -5.84 16.25 -12.17
N ALA A 287 -5.08 16.58 -11.13
CA ALA A 287 -4.92 15.72 -9.96
C ALA A 287 -6.26 15.42 -9.26
N SER A 288 -7.16 16.41 -9.19
CA SER A 288 -8.50 16.22 -8.64
C SER A 288 -9.35 15.26 -9.49
N ALA A 289 -9.28 15.37 -10.82
CA ALA A 289 -9.96 14.44 -11.73
C ALA A 289 -9.45 13.01 -11.57
N VAL A 290 -8.13 12.82 -11.40
CA VAL A 290 -7.52 11.52 -11.11
C VAL A 290 -7.99 10.96 -9.76
N LEU A 291 -8.11 11.81 -8.73
CA LEU A 291 -8.65 11.40 -7.44
C LEU A 291 -10.12 10.95 -7.53
N GLU A 292 -10.96 11.71 -8.23
CA GLU A 292 -12.38 11.34 -8.43
C GLU A 292 -12.51 10.03 -9.20
N ARG A 293 -11.64 9.78 -10.20
CA ARG A 293 -11.58 8.51 -10.92
C ARG A 293 -11.19 7.35 -9.98
N ALA A 294 -10.21 7.55 -9.10
CA ALA A 294 -9.81 6.54 -8.11
C ALA A 294 -10.96 6.20 -7.15
N LYS A 295 -11.69 7.21 -6.67
CA LYS A 295 -12.87 7.02 -5.80
C LYS A 295 -13.97 6.26 -6.52
N ALA A 296 -14.35 6.69 -7.73
CA ALA A 296 -15.38 6.02 -8.53
C ALA A 296 -15.01 4.55 -8.81
N THR A 297 -13.73 4.28 -9.10
CA THR A 297 -13.23 2.91 -9.28
C THR A 297 -13.35 2.10 -8.00
N SER A 298 -13.01 2.69 -6.84
CA SER A 298 -13.14 2.04 -5.54
C SER A 298 -14.60 1.74 -5.18
N GLU A 299 -15.53 2.65 -5.48
CA GLU A 299 -16.97 2.45 -5.29
C GLU A 299 -17.49 1.32 -6.17
N GLN A 300 -17.15 1.35 -7.47
CA GLN A 300 -17.52 0.29 -8.41
C GLN A 300 -16.97 -1.08 -7.98
N LEU A 301 -15.73 -1.13 -7.47
CA LEU A 301 -15.14 -2.36 -6.96
C LEU A 301 -15.91 -2.90 -5.75
N ARG A 302 -16.28 -2.01 -4.80
CA ARG A 302 -17.07 -2.37 -3.63
C ARG A 302 -18.45 -2.91 -4.01
N ASP A 303 -19.11 -2.28 -4.96
CA ASP A 303 -20.42 -2.73 -5.46
C ASP A 303 -20.30 -4.08 -6.16
N THR A 304 -19.27 -4.28 -6.98
CA THR A 304 -18.98 -5.56 -7.63
C THR A 304 -18.74 -6.68 -6.61
N VAL A 305 -18.00 -6.40 -5.53
CA VAL A 305 -17.79 -7.35 -4.43
C VAL A 305 -19.11 -7.68 -3.73
N SER A 306 -19.95 -6.67 -3.48
CA SER A 306 -21.26 -6.86 -2.85
C SER A 306 -22.16 -7.76 -3.69
N VAL A 307 -22.26 -7.50 -5.00
CA VAL A 307 -23.01 -8.31 -5.95
C VAL A 307 -22.47 -9.74 -6.00
N ARG A 308 -21.15 -9.91 -6.09
CA ARG A 308 -20.52 -11.25 -6.08
C ARG A 308 -20.80 -12.01 -4.79
N ASN A 309 -20.75 -11.35 -3.64
CA ASN A 309 -21.06 -11.98 -2.36
C ASN A 309 -22.54 -12.38 -2.26
N GLY A 310 -23.44 -11.58 -2.83
CA GLY A 310 -24.86 -11.91 -2.97
C GLY A 310 -25.11 -13.14 -3.85
N GLU A 311 -24.51 -13.18 -5.04
CA GLU A 311 -24.59 -14.33 -5.96
C GLU A 311 -23.95 -15.59 -5.37
N PHE A 312 -22.81 -15.46 -4.67
CA PHE A 312 -22.20 -16.57 -3.96
C PHE A 312 -23.12 -17.14 -2.87
N ASN A 313 -23.72 -16.28 -2.05
CA ASN A 313 -24.65 -16.73 -1.01
C ASN A 313 -25.89 -17.39 -1.61
N LYS A 314 -26.42 -16.86 -2.72
CA LYS A 314 -27.54 -17.45 -3.45
C LYS A 314 -27.19 -18.83 -4.01
N THR A 315 -26.08 -18.95 -4.73
CA THR A 315 -25.63 -20.22 -5.31
C THR A 315 -25.29 -21.25 -4.23
N SER A 316 -24.65 -20.83 -3.14
CA SER A 316 -24.36 -21.68 -1.97
C SER A 316 -25.65 -22.17 -1.29
N THR A 317 -26.65 -21.31 -1.16
CA THR A 317 -27.97 -21.67 -0.63
C THR A 317 -28.71 -22.63 -1.56
N GLU A 318 -28.68 -22.39 -2.88
CA GLU A 318 -29.26 -23.29 -3.89
C GLU A 318 -28.57 -24.65 -3.89
N MET A 319 -27.23 -24.69 -3.77
CA MET A 319 -26.47 -25.93 -3.68
C MET A 319 -26.77 -26.69 -2.38
N THR A 320 -26.86 -25.99 -1.25
CA THR A 320 -27.24 -26.57 0.04
C THR A 320 -28.67 -27.10 0.01
N SER A 321 -29.59 -26.38 -0.63
CA SER A 321 -30.97 -26.82 -0.86
C SER A 321 -31.01 -28.09 -1.70
N ARG A 322 -30.28 -28.15 -2.82
CA ARG A 322 -30.15 -29.35 -3.66
C ARG A 322 -29.51 -30.53 -2.93
N ASN A 323 -28.49 -30.28 -2.13
CA ASN A 323 -27.87 -31.33 -1.30
C ASN A 323 -28.84 -31.83 -0.24
N THR A 324 -29.61 -30.93 0.39
CA THR A 324 -30.62 -31.32 1.39
C THR A 324 -31.72 -32.17 0.76
N THR A 325 -32.23 -31.80 -0.43
CA THR A 325 -33.24 -32.61 -1.13
C THR A 325 -32.68 -33.97 -1.57
N ALA A 326 -31.43 -34.03 -2.05
CA ALA A 326 -30.77 -35.29 -2.36
C ALA A 326 -30.57 -36.17 -1.10
N ILE A 327 -30.22 -35.57 0.05
CA ILE A 327 -30.11 -36.29 1.34
C ILE A 327 -31.46 -36.81 1.80
N VAL A 328 -32.54 -36.02 1.64
CA VAL A 328 -33.91 -36.46 1.95
C VAL A 328 -34.30 -37.64 1.07
N ASP A 329 -34.00 -37.58 -0.24
CA ASP A 329 -34.30 -38.69 -1.17
C ASP A 329 -33.48 -39.95 -0.85
N LEU A 330 -32.20 -39.80 -0.51
CA LEU A 330 -31.34 -40.90 -0.03
C LEU A 330 -31.87 -41.51 1.27
N SER A 331 -32.34 -40.68 2.21
CA SER A 331 -32.93 -41.14 3.48
C SER A 331 -34.22 -41.94 3.23
N HIS A 332 -35.07 -41.46 2.32
CA HIS A 332 -36.30 -42.17 1.94
C HIS A 332 -35.98 -43.52 1.26
N LYS A 333 -34.97 -43.54 0.38
CA LYS A 333 -34.50 -44.77 -0.27
C LYS A 333 -33.91 -45.76 0.74
N SER A 334 -33.12 -45.28 1.71
CA SER A 334 -32.57 -46.09 2.80
C SER A 334 -33.68 -46.67 3.70
N GLY A 335 -34.73 -45.90 4.00
CA GLY A 335 -35.89 -46.40 4.73
C GLY A 335 -36.58 -47.58 4.03
N ARG A 336 -36.70 -47.51 2.69
CA ARG A 336 -37.22 -48.61 1.88
C ARG A 336 -36.30 -49.85 1.89
N GLU A 337 -34.99 -49.65 1.77
CA GLU A 337 -34.01 -50.75 1.84
C GLU A 337 -34.03 -51.44 3.22
N ALA A 338 -34.13 -50.67 4.30
CA ALA A 338 -34.28 -51.21 5.66
C ALA A 338 -35.55 -52.06 5.81
N HIS A 339 -36.66 -51.66 5.19
CA HIS A 339 -37.89 -52.45 5.17
C HIS A 339 -37.70 -53.79 4.42
N VAL A 340 -37.03 -53.77 3.27
CA VAL A 340 -36.73 -54.99 2.49
C VAL A 340 -35.84 -55.96 3.28
N VAL A 341 -34.82 -55.45 3.97
CA VAL A 341 -33.95 -56.28 4.83
C VAL A 341 -34.74 -56.87 5.99
N LYS A 342 -35.66 -56.11 6.62
CA LYS A 342 -36.54 -56.63 7.66
C LYS A 342 -37.42 -57.76 7.15
N THR A 343 -38.06 -57.61 5.99
CA THR A 343 -38.92 -58.67 5.43
C THR A 343 -38.12 -59.92 5.07
N LEU A 344 -36.92 -59.78 4.51
CA LEU A 344 -36.04 -60.91 4.21
C LEU A 344 -35.58 -61.66 5.47
N THR A 345 -35.28 -60.92 6.55
CA THR A 345 -34.88 -61.51 7.83
C THR A 345 -36.03 -62.29 8.47
N VAL A 346 -37.26 -61.76 8.43
CA VAL A 346 -38.46 -62.48 8.92
C VAL A 346 -38.67 -63.77 8.13
N LEU A 347 -38.52 -63.73 6.81
CA LEU A 347 -38.70 -64.91 5.97
C LEU A 347 -37.64 -65.98 6.27
N ALA A 348 -36.39 -65.58 6.50
CA ALA A 348 -35.32 -66.48 6.94
C ALA A 348 -35.58 -67.08 8.32
N LEU A 349 -36.08 -66.30 9.29
CA LEU A 349 -36.40 -66.77 10.64
C LEU A 349 -37.52 -67.82 10.68
N VAL A 350 -38.40 -67.83 9.68
CA VAL A 350 -39.45 -68.85 9.53
C VAL A 350 -38.92 -70.06 8.75
N TYR A 351 -38.18 -69.82 7.67
CA TYR A 351 -37.78 -70.88 6.74
C TYR A 351 -36.60 -71.73 7.26
N VAL A 352 -35.62 -71.12 7.93
CA VAL A 352 -34.41 -71.81 8.42
C VAL A 352 -34.75 -72.90 9.45
N PRO A 353 -35.55 -72.64 10.50
CA PRO A 353 -35.92 -73.68 11.46
C PRO A 353 -36.80 -74.76 10.84
N ALA A 354 -37.72 -74.40 9.94
CA ALA A 354 -38.56 -75.36 9.23
C ALA A 354 -37.73 -76.30 8.34
N SER A 355 -36.76 -75.74 7.61
CA SER A 355 -35.83 -76.52 6.77
C SER A 355 -34.95 -77.43 7.61
N TYR A 356 -34.44 -76.96 8.75
CA TYR A 356 -33.67 -77.79 9.68
C TYR A 356 -34.48 -78.98 10.19
N VAL A 357 -35.75 -78.79 10.56
CA VAL A 357 -36.62 -79.90 11.01
C VAL A 357 -36.90 -80.87 9.85
N ALA A 358 -37.09 -80.37 8.62
CA ALA A 358 -37.26 -81.22 7.44
C ALA A 358 -36.02 -82.07 7.15
N ASP A 359 -34.83 -81.46 7.16
CA ASP A 359 -33.55 -82.15 6.98
C ASP A 359 -33.29 -83.15 8.11
N PHE A 360 -33.58 -82.78 9.36
CA PHE A 360 -33.42 -83.66 10.52
C PHE A 360 -34.26 -84.94 10.41
N LEU A 361 -35.48 -84.83 9.87
CA LEU A 361 -36.32 -85.99 9.57
C LEU A 361 -35.80 -86.80 8.38
N GLN A 362 -35.29 -86.12 7.34
CA GLN A 362 -34.75 -86.77 6.14
C GLN A 362 -33.42 -87.51 6.40
N MET A 363 -32.64 -87.10 7.40
CA MET A 363 -31.39 -87.76 7.81
C MET A 363 -31.61 -89.14 8.47
N GLY A 364 -32.84 -89.60 8.64
CA GLY A 364 -33.15 -90.98 9.03
C GLY A 364 -32.96 -91.31 10.51
N PHE A 365 -32.80 -90.30 11.38
CA PHE A 365 -32.73 -90.49 12.84
C PHE A 365 -34.04 -90.99 13.47
N VAL A 366 -35.13 -91.01 12.71
CA VAL A 366 -36.42 -91.56 13.10
C VAL A 366 -36.74 -92.75 12.19
N SER A 367 -36.60 -93.98 12.70
CA SER A 367 -36.96 -95.20 11.97
C SER A 367 -38.42 -95.57 12.25
N ILE A 368 -39.23 -95.55 11.20
CA ILE A 368 -40.64 -95.93 11.21
C ILE A 368 -40.75 -97.47 11.30
N LYS A 369 -41.49 -97.98 12.30
CA LYS A 369 -41.98 -99.37 12.24
C LYS A 369 -43.37 -99.34 11.63
N GLN A 370 -43.47 -99.80 10.39
CA GLN A 370 -44.71 -99.95 9.65
C GLN A 370 -45.34 -101.29 10.02
N GLU A 371 -46.37 -101.28 10.87
CA GLU A 371 -47.19 -102.46 11.13
C GLU A 371 -48.58 -102.30 10.48
N THR A 372 -48.95 -103.29 9.67
CA THR A 372 -50.26 -103.46 9.01
C THR A 372 -51.34 -103.85 10.04
N PRO A 373 -52.62 -103.42 9.90
CA PRO A 373 -53.33 -103.08 8.66
C PRO A 373 -53.48 -101.58 8.36
N MET A 374 -53.70 -101.26 7.08
CA MET A 374 -53.80 -99.90 6.53
C MET A 374 -54.86 -99.05 7.23
N GLN A 375 -54.41 -98.05 7.98
CA GLN A 375 -55.17 -96.84 8.25
C GLN A 375 -54.53 -95.71 7.45
N TRP A 376 -55.34 -94.86 6.83
CA TRP A 376 -54.91 -93.59 6.26
C TRP A 376 -54.53 -92.65 7.40
N SER A 377 -53.38 -92.90 8.03
CA SER A 377 -52.73 -91.95 8.91
C SER A 377 -51.85 -91.07 8.04
N ALA A 378 -52.02 -89.75 8.11
CA ALA A 378 -50.94 -88.83 7.77
C ALA A 378 -49.65 -89.42 8.32
N THR A 379 -48.64 -89.66 7.47
CA THR A 379 -47.37 -90.30 7.83
C THR A 379 -46.93 -89.75 9.18
N ALA A 380 -46.52 -90.63 10.11
CA ALA A 380 -46.12 -90.21 11.46
C ALA A 380 -45.11 -89.03 11.40
N ASP A 381 -44.29 -89.00 10.34
CA ASP A 381 -43.38 -87.92 9.98
C ASP A 381 -44.03 -86.55 9.85
N LEU A 382 -45.24 -86.42 9.26
CA LEU A 382 -45.93 -85.13 9.14
C LEU A 382 -46.44 -84.64 10.50
N LYS A 383 -46.89 -85.56 11.36
CA LYS A 383 -47.34 -85.22 12.72
C LYS A 383 -46.15 -84.86 13.61
N ILE A 384 -45.03 -85.59 13.52
CA ILE A 384 -43.80 -85.30 14.26
C ILE A 384 -43.17 -84.00 13.77
N TYR A 385 -43.14 -83.78 12.45
CA TYR A 385 -42.74 -82.52 11.83
C TYR A 385 -43.58 -81.36 12.35
N ALA A 386 -44.90 -81.46 12.34
CA ALA A 386 -45.78 -80.41 12.84
C ALA A 386 -45.58 -80.16 14.34
N VAL A 387 -45.42 -81.21 15.14
CA VAL A 387 -45.22 -81.10 16.59
C VAL A 387 -43.87 -80.48 16.96
N LEU A 388 -42.82 -80.65 16.14
CA LEU A 388 -41.52 -80.01 16.38
C LEU A 388 -41.40 -78.63 15.73
N ALA A 389 -41.90 -78.46 14.51
CA ALA A 389 -41.79 -77.23 13.74
C ALA A 389 -42.70 -76.14 14.30
N ILE A 390 -43.94 -76.45 14.73
CA ILE A 390 -44.87 -75.43 15.24
C ILE A 390 -44.32 -74.74 16.50
N PRO A 391 -43.85 -75.45 17.56
CA PRO A 391 -43.26 -74.80 18.72
C PRO A 391 -42.00 -74.01 18.38
N LEU A 392 -41.17 -74.51 17.46
CA LEU A 392 -39.94 -73.84 17.05
C LEU A 392 -40.24 -72.52 16.31
N ILE A 393 -41.20 -72.54 15.37
CA ILE A 393 -41.68 -71.34 14.67
C ILE A 393 -42.36 -70.38 15.65
N THR A 394 -43.14 -70.91 16.61
CA THR A 394 -43.81 -70.08 17.62
C THR A 394 -42.79 -69.40 18.52
N PHE A 395 -41.72 -70.12 18.91
CA PHE A 395 -40.63 -69.60 19.72
C PHE A 395 -39.81 -68.53 18.96
N THR A 396 -39.47 -68.77 17.69
CA THR A 396 -38.75 -67.75 16.88
C THR A 396 -39.61 -66.52 16.62
N MET A 397 -40.92 -66.68 16.38
CA MET A 397 -41.86 -65.56 16.28
C MET A 397 -42.03 -64.80 17.61
N LEU A 398 -42.00 -65.49 18.75
CA LEU A 398 -42.03 -64.87 20.08
C LEU A 398 -40.78 -64.02 20.31
N ILE A 399 -39.58 -64.55 20.02
CA ILE A 399 -38.33 -63.79 20.12
C ILE A 399 -38.38 -62.55 19.22
N TYR A 400 -38.84 -62.72 17.97
CA TYR A 400 -38.98 -61.60 17.05
C TYR A 400 -39.96 -60.53 17.58
N ALA A 401 -41.12 -60.94 18.08
CA ALA A 401 -42.10 -60.04 18.66
C ALA A 401 -41.54 -59.28 19.87
N PHE A 402 -40.78 -59.95 20.74
CA PHE A 402 -40.09 -59.31 21.86
C PHE A 402 -39.06 -58.28 21.41
N VAL A 403 -38.25 -58.59 20.38
CA VAL A 403 -37.25 -57.66 19.83
C VAL A 403 -37.90 -56.45 19.17
N GLU A 404 -38.96 -56.65 18.38
CA GLU A 404 -39.69 -55.55 17.72
C GLU A 404 -40.40 -54.65 18.74
N LEU A 405 -41.00 -55.22 19.79
CA LEU A 405 -41.61 -54.45 20.88
C LEU A 405 -40.58 -53.66 21.69
N ALA A 406 -39.42 -54.25 21.97
CA ALA A 406 -38.32 -53.55 22.64
C ALA A 406 -37.78 -52.39 21.77
N HIS A 407 -37.68 -52.59 20.46
CA HIS A 407 -37.25 -51.55 19.52
C HIS A 407 -38.27 -50.40 19.42
N ARG A 408 -39.58 -50.70 19.42
CA ARG A 408 -40.65 -49.68 19.42
C ARG A 408 -40.66 -48.86 20.70
N SER A 409 -40.43 -49.49 21.86
CA SER A 409 -40.34 -48.80 23.15
C SER A 409 -39.18 -47.79 23.17
N LYS A 410 -38.02 -48.17 22.62
CA LYS A 410 -36.83 -47.31 22.57
C LYS A 410 -36.99 -46.10 21.63
N ASN A 411 -37.66 -46.29 20.48
CA ASN A 411 -37.96 -45.18 19.56
C ASN A 411 -38.98 -44.18 20.14
N ASN A 412 -39.99 -44.63 20.90
CA ASN A 412 -40.95 -43.73 21.55
C ASN A 412 -40.29 -42.85 22.63
N GLN A 413 -39.27 -43.35 23.33
CA GLN A 413 -38.52 -42.54 24.31
C GLN A 413 -37.63 -41.48 23.64
N GLN A 414 -37.07 -41.74 22.46
CA GLN A 414 -36.30 -40.74 21.72
C GLN A 414 -37.16 -39.63 21.13
N GLY A 415 -38.40 -39.92 20.71
CA GLY A 415 -39.36 -38.91 20.25
C GLY A 415 -39.79 -37.93 21.36
N LEU A 416 -39.94 -38.41 22.59
CA LEU A 416 -40.30 -37.58 23.75
C LEU A 416 -39.14 -36.67 24.22
N ASN A 417 -37.89 -37.10 24.08
CA ASN A 417 -36.72 -36.29 24.42
C ASN A 417 -36.34 -35.27 23.33
N GLY A 418 -36.70 -35.50 22.07
CA GLY A 418 -36.46 -34.57 20.96
C GLY A 418 -37.36 -33.32 20.97
N SER A 419 -38.57 -33.41 21.53
CA SER A 419 -39.49 -32.27 21.65
C SER A 419 -39.15 -31.29 22.77
N HIS A 420 -38.13 -31.56 23.59
CA HIS A 420 -37.68 -30.63 24.65
C HIS A 420 -36.46 -29.77 24.27
N ASN A 421 -35.88 -29.96 23.08
CA ASN A 421 -34.69 -29.23 22.61
C ASN A 421 -34.88 -28.53 21.25
N VAL A 422 -36.10 -28.07 20.93
CA VAL A 422 -36.36 -27.09 19.86
C VAL A 422 -36.93 -25.82 20.46
#